data_AF-K6YS15-F1
#
_entry.id   AF-K6YS15-F1
#
_cell.length_a   1.000
_cell.length_b   1.000
_cell.length_c   1.000
_cell.angle_alpha   90.00
_cell.angle_beta   90.00
_cell.angle_gamma   90.00
#
_symmetry.space_group_name_H-M   'P 1'
#
loop_
_entity.id
_entity.type
_entity.pdbx_description
1 polymer ?
#
loop_
_entity_poly.entity_id
_entity_poly.type
_entity_poly.pdbx_seq_one_letter_code
_entity_poly.pdbx_strand_id
1 'polypeptide(L)'
;MSSKFLKVIFAAVMSIGLIGQVNASTIYYFEDGQNYTDADGKLWEYLGAFDVSDGPLFSTAPTPLNGLETAVHLGFGDIEDLAISAFSFDVGNGLLTDSEFAIEQADAASVGISIFEVNFKSWYDGFGSSVSLFGQGIKADADNDGKYTFGTDKSAFVHDRARSGEYINYVFKTVSVPEPSTFAIFLLALCGLGARLAKR
;
A
#
# COMPACT_ATOMS: atom_id res chain seq x y z
N MET A 1 15.86 -13.80 -43.23
CA MET A 1 16.52 -13.42 -41.96
C MET A 1 17.50 -14.53 -41.61
N SER A 2 18.77 -14.21 -41.34
CA SER A 2 19.74 -15.24 -40.95
C SER A 2 19.47 -15.69 -39.52
N SER A 3 19.74 -16.96 -39.22
CA SER A 3 19.59 -17.55 -37.87
C SER A 3 20.40 -16.81 -36.79
N LYS A 4 21.37 -15.98 -37.19
CA LYS A 4 22.17 -15.14 -36.30
C LYS A 4 21.35 -13.98 -35.71
N PHE A 5 20.44 -13.38 -36.48
CA PHE A 5 19.63 -12.25 -36.01
C PHE A 5 18.58 -12.68 -34.97
N LEU A 6 17.94 -13.84 -35.18
CA LEU A 6 16.97 -14.41 -34.24
C LEU A 6 17.61 -14.74 -32.88
N LYS A 7 18.85 -15.27 -32.90
CA LYS A 7 19.59 -15.59 -31.67
C LYS A 7 19.90 -14.37 -30.82
N VAL A 8 20.22 -13.24 -31.44
CA VAL A 8 20.52 -11.98 -30.73
C VAL A 8 19.26 -11.41 -30.06
N ILE A 9 18.12 -11.45 -30.75
CA ILE A 9 16.84 -11.01 -30.17
C ILE A 9 16.45 -11.92 -29.00
N PHE A 10 16.57 -13.25 -29.17
CA PHE A 10 16.23 -14.19 -28.10
C PHE A 10 17.11 -14.02 -26.86
N ALA A 11 18.42 -13.78 -27.05
CA ALA A 11 19.33 -13.49 -25.96
C ALA A 11 18.96 -12.19 -25.25
N ALA A 12 18.68 -11.11 -26.00
CA ALA A 12 18.29 -9.82 -25.42
C ALA A 12 16.97 -9.90 -24.62
N VAL A 13 15.95 -10.59 -25.15
CA VAL A 13 14.65 -10.77 -24.49
C VAL A 13 14.78 -11.65 -23.23
N MET A 14 15.56 -12.74 -23.29
CA MET A 14 15.82 -13.59 -22.12
C MET A 14 16.63 -12.88 -21.04
N SER A 15 17.57 -12.00 -21.40
CA SER A 15 18.37 -11.23 -20.44
C SER A 15 17.55 -10.18 -19.70
N ILE A 16 16.51 -9.61 -20.32
CA ILE A 16 15.61 -8.64 -19.67
C ILE A 16 14.71 -9.33 -18.64
N GLY A 17 14.35 -10.61 -18.85
CA GLY A 17 13.52 -11.39 -17.91
C GLY A 17 14.21 -11.84 -16.62
N LEU A 18 15.55 -11.71 -16.53
CA LEU A 18 16.34 -12.20 -15.39
C LEU A 18 16.68 -11.14 -14.33
N ILE A 19 16.35 -9.86 -14.56
CA ILE A 19 16.69 -8.77 -13.63
C ILE A 19 15.63 -8.61 -12.50
N GLY A 20 14.52 -9.36 -12.54
CA GLY A 20 13.38 -9.10 -11.66
C GLY A 20 13.27 -9.90 -10.35
N GLN A 21 14.16 -10.84 -10.03
CA GLN A 21 13.98 -11.70 -8.84
C GLN A 21 15.29 -11.97 -8.09
N VAL A 22 15.81 -10.97 -7.40
CA VAL A 22 16.64 -11.22 -6.22
C VAL A 22 16.31 -10.14 -5.20
N ASN A 23 15.66 -10.55 -4.11
CA ASN A 23 16.07 -10.23 -2.74
C ASN A 23 15.34 -11.20 -1.80
N ALA A 24 16.09 -12.19 -1.32
CA ALA A 24 15.80 -12.88 -0.08
C ALA A 24 16.48 -12.08 1.02
N SER A 25 15.83 -11.01 1.47
CA SER A 25 16.15 -10.31 2.71
C SER A 25 15.23 -10.84 3.81
N THR A 26 15.80 -10.96 5.00
CA THR A 26 15.14 -11.32 6.26
C THR A 26 13.90 -10.45 6.46
N ILE A 27 12.76 -11.08 6.74
CA ILE A 27 11.46 -10.50 6.51
C ILE A 27 11.12 -9.47 7.60
N TYR A 28 11.18 -8.19 7.21
CA TYR A 28 10.38 -7.11 7.79
C TYR A 28 9.34 -6.81 6.72
N TYR A 29 8.08 -7.16 6.96
CA TYR A 29 7.11 -7.43 5.88
C TYR A 29 6.81 -6.27 4.93
N PHE A 30 6.95 -5.03 5.40
CA PHE A 30 6.98 -3.85 4.55
C PHE A 30 8.40 -3.29 4.47
N GLU A 31 9.00 -3.36 3.28
CA GLU A 31 10.31 -2.75 3.03
C GLU A 31 10.10 -1.41 2.30
N ASP A 32 10.74 -0.34 2.78
CA ASP A 32 10.69 0.97 2.14
C ASP A 32 11.10 0.86 0.67
N GLY A 33 10.25 1.36 -0.23
CA GLY A 33 10.48 1.32 -1.67
C GLY A 33 10.12 0.00 -2.35
N GLN A 34 9.58 -1.00 -1.64
CA GLN A 34 9.01 -2.19 -2.27
C GLN A 34 7.60 -1.94 -2.80
N ASN A 35 7.26 -2.68 -3.86
CA ASN A 35 5.97 -2.61 -4.53
C ASN A 35 5.03 -3.72 -4.03
N TYR A 36 3.82 -3.32 -3.69
CA TYR A 36 2.70 -4.13 -3.24
C TYR A 36 1.55 -3.98 -4.23
N THR A 37 0.61 -4.94 -4.24
CA THR A 37 -0.54 -4.92 -5.15
C THR A 37 -1.84 -4.82 -4.36
N ASP A 38 -2.85 -4.12 -4.84
CA ASP A 38 -4.22 -4.27 -4.30
C ASP A 38 -5.00 -5.41 -5.00
N ALA A 39 -6.25 -5.65 -4.59
CA ALA A 39 -7.17 -6.61 -5.23
C ALA A 39 -7.34 -6.40 -6.75
N ASP A 40 -7.21 -5.15 -7.21
CA ASP A 40 -7.36 -4.78 -8.62
C ASP A 40 -6.03 -4.93 -9.39
N GLY A 41 -4.95 -5.32 -8.72
CA GLY A 41 -3.62 -5.51 -9.29
C GLY A 41 -2.86 -4.20 -9.53
N LYS A 42 -3.31 -3.08 -8.96
CA LYS A 42 -2.59 -1.81 -9.01
C LYS A 42 -1.37 -1.87 -8.09
N LEU A 43 -0.27 -1.29 -8.54
CA LEU A 43 0.99 -1.26 -7.78
C LEU A 43 1.08 -0.06 -6.84
N TRP A 44 1.61 -0.32 -5.66
CA TRP A 44 1.72 0.60 -4.54
C TRP A 44 3.10 0.48 -3.88
N GLU A 45 3.79 1.59 -3.65
CA GLU A 45 5.07 1.66 -2.96
C GLU A 45 4.84 1.94 -1.48
N TYR A 46 5.49 1.17 -0.59
CA TYR A 46 5.42 1.44 0.85
C TYR A 46 6.26 2.67 1.23
N LEU A 47 5.66 3.60 1.99
CA LEU A 47 6.31 4.84 2.43
C LEU A 47 6.64 4.89 3.93
N GLY A 48 6.01 4.04 4.74
CA GLY A 48 6.14 4.05 6.20
C GLY A 48 4.82 3.79 6.89
N ALA A 49 4.76 4.05 8.20
CA ALA A 49 3.59 3.80 9.01
C ALA A 49 3.44 4.84 10.13
N PHE A 50 2.25 4.92 10.72
CA PHE A 50 1.97 5.72 11.91
C PHE A 50 1.05 4.98 12.87
N ASP A 51 1.22 5.22 14.17
CA ASP A 51 0.36 4.67 15.21
C ASP A 51 -0.77 5.66 15.53
N VAL A 52 -1.98 5.16 15.78
CA VAL A 52 -3.11 5.99 16.22
C VAL A 52 -2.77 6.77 17.49
N SER A 53 -2.02 6.16 18.41
CA SER A 53 -1.63 6.73 19.71
C SER A 53 -0.49 7.74 19.65
N ASP A 54 0.16 7.95 18.49
CA ASP A 54 1.16 9.00 18.30
C ASP A 54 0.51 10.40 18.17
N GLY A 55 -0.82 10.44 18.04
CA GLY A 55 -1.58 11.67 17.94
C GLY A 55 -1.64 12.50 19.23
N PRO A 56 -2.21 13.71 19.15
CA PRO A 56 -2.45 14.55 20.33
C PRO A 56 -3.40 13.87 21.32
N LEU A 57 -3.25 14.21 22.61
CA LEU A 57 -4.16 13.73 23.67
C LEU A 57 -5.60 14.18 23.40
N PHE A 58 -6.56 13.27 23.57
CA PHE A 58 -7.99 13.55 23.37
C PHE A 58 -8.50 14.75 24.18
N SER A 59 -7.91 14.97 25.36
CA SER A 59 -8.26 16.07 26.28
C SER A 59 -7.98 17.47 25.72
N THR A 60 -7.19 17.56 24.64
CA THR A 60 -6.95 18.80 23.90
C THR A 60 -8.05 19.12 22.89
N ALA A 61 -9.04 18.24 22.75
CA ALA A 61 -10.07 18.29 21.71
C ALA A 61 -9.46 18.51 20.31
N PRO A 62 -8.51 17.65 19.87
CA PRO A 62 -7.85 17.82 18.60
C PRO A 62 -8.84 17.66 17.45
N THR A 63 -8.49 18.17 16.26
CA THR A 63 -9.28 17.92 15.06
C THR A 63 -9.20 16.44 14.69
N PRO A 64 -10.33 15.72 14.55
CA PRO A 64 -10.33 14.34 14.09
C PRO A 64 -9.83 14.27 12.66
N LEU A 65 -8.90 13.36 12.37
CA LEU A 65 -8.37 13.13 11.03
C LEU A 65 -8.67 11.70 10.60
N ASN A 66 -9.06 11.51 9.33
CA ASN A 66 -9.11 10.16 8.78
C ASN A 66 -7.73 9.60 8.45
N GLY A 67 -7.65 8.32 8.05
CA GLY A 67 -6.36 7.67 7.76
C GLY A 67 -5.56 8.39 6.68
N LEU A 68 -6.22 8.80 5.59
CA LEU A 68 -5.59 9.54 4.50
C LEU A 68 -5.18 10.97 4.91
N GLU A 69 -6.07 11.70 5.58
CA GLU A 69 -5.78 13.04 6.11
C GLU A 69 -4.62 13.04 7.09
N THR A 70 -4.52 11.99 7.91
CA THR A 70 -3.39 11.78 8.83
C THR A 70 -2.10 11.57 8.06
N ALA A 71 -2.09 10.72 7.03
CA ALA A 71 -0.91 10.51 6.22
C ALA A 71 -0.42 11.81 5.55
N VAL A 72 -1.35 12.63 5.04
CA VAL A 72 -1.01 13.96 4.52
C VAL A 72 -0.47 14.88 5.62
N HIS A 73 -1.11 14.89 6.79
CA HIS A 73 -0.69 15.69 7.95
C HIS A 73 0.76 15.37 8.38
N LEU A 74 1.15 14.10 8.30
CA LEU A 74 2.49 13.61 8.62
C LEU A 74 3.50 13.78 7.47
N GLY A 75 3.07 14.26 6.31
CA GLY A 75 3.96 14.60 5.20
C GLY A 75 4.29 13.43 4.25
N PHE A 76 3.48 12.37 4.22
CA PHE A 76 3.70 11.24 3.31
C PHE A 76 3.44 11.57 1.83
N GLY A 77 2.69 12.64 1.53
CA GLY A 77 2.45 13.09 0.15
C GLY A 77 1.06 13.68 -0.05
N ASP A 78 0.61 13.66 -1.32
CA ASP A 78 -0.70 14.16 -1.72
C ASP A 78 -1.78 13.07 -1.58
N ILE A 79 -2.96 13.44 -1.10
CA ILE A 79 -4.03 12.51 -0.73
C ILE A 79 -4.47 11.56 -1.88
N GLU A 80 -4.42 12.03 -3.12
CA GLU A 80 -4.85 11.29 -4.31
C GLU A 80 -3.92 10.13 -4.67
N ASP A 81 -2.66 10.24 -4.24
CA ASP A 81 -1.62 9.25 -4.50
C ASP A 81 -1.50 8.24 -3.38
N LEU A 82 -2.20 8.42 -2.26
CA LEU A 82 -2.01 7.63 -1.05
C LEU A 82 -3.07 6.54 -0.87
N ALA A 83 -2.64 5.46 -0.23
CA ALA A 83 -3.51 4.44 0.33
C ALA A 83 -2.98 4.01 1.71
N ILE A 84 -3.89 3.50 2.52
CA ILE A 84 -3.64 3.00 3.86
C ILE A 84 -4.02 1.54 3.91
N SER A 85 -3.18 0.74 4.55
CA SER A 85 -3.55 -0.58 5.02
C SER A 85 -3.49 -0.64 6.53
N ALA A 86 -4.43 -1.36 7.12
CA ALA A 86 -4.43 -1.68 8.53
C ALA A 86 -4.93 -3.11 8.71
N PHE A 87 -4.31 -3.82 9.64
CA PHE A 87 -4.53 -5.25 9.85
C PHE A 87 -4.96 -5.50 11.29
N SER A 88 -5.76 -6.55 11.51
CA SER A 88 -6.47 -6.81 12.76
C SER A 88 -5.64 -7.45 13.88
N PHE A 89 -4.34 -7.63 13.70
CA PHE A 89 -3.46 -8.22 14.71
C PHE A 89 -2.84 -7.13 15.60
N ASP A 90 -2.61 -7.51 16.86
CA ASP A 90 -1.92 -6.68 17.84
C ASP A 90 -0.41 -6.78 17.57
N VAL A 91 0.15 -5.77 16.89
CA VAL A 91 1.57 -5.69 16.56
C VAL A 91 2.29 -4.93 17.64
N GLY A 92 2.35 -5.46 18.87
CA GLY A 92 2.76 -4.72 20.08
C GLY A 92 4.07 -3.90 20.06
N ASN A 93 4.85 -3.91 18.96
CA ASN A 93 6.02 -3.05 18.72
C ASN A 93 6.06 -2.34 17.34
N GLY A 94 4.98 -2.22 16.56
CA GLY A 94 5.13 -1.65 15.21
C GLY A 94 5.31 -2.70 14.10
N LEU A 95 5.78 -3.87 14.49
CA LEU A 95 6.46 -4.83 13.63
C LEU A 95 5.78 -6.19 13.73
N LEU A 96 5.26 -6.67 12.59
CA LEU A 96 4.80 -8.04 12.42
C LEU A 96 5.96 -9.00 12.68
N THR A 97 5.83 -9.85 13.71
CA THR A 97 6.76 -10.96 13.92
C THR A 97 6.50 -12.08 12.90
N ASP A 98 7.51 -12.92 12.64
CA ASP A 98 7.37 -14.10 11.78
C ASP A 98 6.18 -15.00 12.19
N SER A 99 5.92 -15.10 13.50
CA SER A 99 4.79 -15.85 14.04
C SER A 99 3.44 -15.20 13.76
N GLU A 100 3.32 -13.89 13.91
CA GLU A 100 2.06 -13.16 13.66
C GLU A 100 1.72 -13.17 12.17
N PHE A 101 2.73 -12.98 11.32
CA PHE A 101 2.56 -13.08 9.88
C PHE A 101 2.23 -14.51 9.43
N ALA A 102 2.84 -15.55 10.01
CA ALA A 102 2.51 -16.93 9.65
C ALA A 102 1.05 -17.27 10.00
N ILE A 103 0.54 -16.73 11.10
CA ILE A 103 -0.89 -16.84 11.48
C ILE A 103 -1.74 -16.10 10.45
N GLU A 104 -1.38 -14.88 10.10
CA GLU A 104 -2.13 -14.09 9.13
C GLU A 104 -2.10 -14.71 7.73
N GLN A 105 -0.98 -15.26 7.29
CA GLN A 105 -0.88 -15.95 6.01
C GLN A 105 -1.75 -17.21 6.00
N ALA A 106 -1.82 -17.94 7.11
CA ALA A 106 -2.69 -19.10 7.23
C ALA A 106 -4.18 -18.70 7.23
N ASP A 107 -4.56 -17.67 7.97
CA ASP A 107 -5.93 -17.16 8.03
C ASP A 107 -6.34 -16.51 6.71
N ALA A 108 -5.51 -15.64 6.13
CA ALA A 108 -5.73 -15.01 4.85
C ALA A 108 -5.79 -16.04 3.72
N ALA A 109 -4.91 -17.05 3.71
CA ALA A 109 -5.01 -18.16 2.77
C ALA A 109 -6.32 -18.96 2.93
N SER A 110 -6.86 -19.07 4.15
CA SER A 110 -8.14 -19.74 4.39
C SER A 110 -9.35 -18.99 3.81
N VAL A 111 -9.22 -17.67 3.58
CA VAL A 111 -10.24 -16.81 2.97
C VAL A 111 -9.86 -16.25 1.59
N GLY A 112 -8.71 -16.67 1.04
CA GLY A 112 -8.22 -16.23 -0.27
C GLY A 112 -7.73 -14.79 -0.33
N ILE A 113 -7.31 -14.20 0.79
CA ILE A 113 -6.78 -12.84 0.90
C ILE A 113 -5.25 -12.88 0.97
N SER A 114 -4.57 -11.87 0.43
CA SER A 114 -3.13 -11.68 0.59
C SER A 114 -2.86 -10.58 1.62
N ILE A 115 -1.97 -10.86 2.56
CA ILE A 115 -1.52 -9.90 3.59
C ILE A 115 -0.51 -8.88 3.03
N PHE A 116 -0.10 -9.09 1.79
CA PHE A 116 0.64 -8.13 0.97
C PHE A 116 -0.29 -7.22 0.16
N GLU A 117 -1.60 -7.30 0.39
CA GLU A 117 -2.58 -6.54 -0.35
C GLU A 117 -2.86 -5.20 0.31
N VAL A 118 -2.81 -4.12 -0.49
CA VAL A 118 -3.27 -2.82 -0.02
C VAL A 118 -4.79 -2.86 0.16
N ASN A 119 -5.25 -2.77 1.42
CA ASN A 119 -6.62 -3.13 1.78
C ASN A 119 -7.58 -1.93 1.98
N PHE A 120 -7.06 -0.70 1.86
CA PHE A 120 -7.81 0.56 1.97
C PHE A 120 -8.53 0.75 3.32
N LYS A 121 -7.99 0.16 4.39
CA LYS A 121 -8.50 0.30 5.77
C LYS A 121 -7.50 1.04 6.65
N SER A 122 -8.03 1.64 7.70
CA SER A 122 -7.27 2.33 8.74
C SER A 122 -7.88 2.01 10.11
N TRP A 123 -7.05 1.97 11.13
CA TRP A 123 -7.44 1.99 12.53
C TRP A 123 -7.87 3.38 12.96
N TYR A 124 -8.88 3.43 13.81
CA TYR A 124 -9.42 4.67 14.38
C TYR A 124 -9.76 4.48 15.85
N ASP A 125 -9.39 5.46 16.65
CA ASP A 125 -9.98 5.67 17.97
C ASP A 125 -11.23 6.55 17.82
N GLY A 126 -12.32 6.20 18.49
CA GLY A 126 -13.61 6.90 18.42
C GLY A 126 -14.04 7.54 19.74
N PHE A 127 -14.54 8.78 19.76
CA PHE A 127 -14.75 9.47 21.03
C PHE A 127 -15.78 8.71 21.90
N GLY A 128 -15.36 8.26 23.09
CA GLY A 128 -16.19 7.44 23.99
C GLY A 128 -16.57 6.05 23.45
N SER A 129 -15.86 5.53 22.44
CA SER A 129 -16.13 4.22 21.80
C SER A 129 -14.97 3.24 21.99
N SER A 130 -14.83 2.23 21.13
CA SER A 130 -13.65 1.33 21.02
C SER A 130 -12.71 1.80 19.90
N VAL A 131 -11.48 1.25 19.85
CA VAL A 131 -10.62 1.39 18.66
C VAL A 131 -11.10 0.36 17.63
N SER A 132 -11.24 0.73 16.36
CA SER A 132 -11.85 -0.13 15.35
C SER A 132 -11.37 0.19 13.93
N LEU A 133 -11.42 -0.82 13.05
CA LEU A 133 -11.08 -0.69 11.63
C LEU A 133 -12.24 -0.08 10.83
N PHE A 134 -11.94 0.91 10.00
CA PHE A 134 -12.85 1.47 9.02
C PHE A 134 -12.13 1.68 7.69
N GLY A 135 -12.85 2.15 6.67
CA GLY A 135 -12.22 2.62 5.43
C GLY A 135 -11.25 3.78 5.70
N GLN A 136 -10.20 3.89 4.90
CA GLN A 136 -9.14 4.90 5.07
C GLN A 136 -9.59 6.37 4.96
N GLY A 137 -10.74 6.62 4.34
CA GLY A 137 -11.26 7.98 4.03
C GLY A 137 -12.67 8.21 4.55
N ILE A 138 -12.98 7.79 5.78
CA ILE A 138 -14.29 8.09 6.39
C ILE A 138 -14.40 9.57 6.78
N LYS A 139 -15.63 10.02 7.05
CA LYS A 139 -15.87 11.29 7.72
C LYS A 139 -15.46 11.16 9.20
N ALA A 140 -14.27 11.65 9.53
CA ALA A 140 -13.66 11.58 10.87
C ALA A 140 -14.39 12.46 11.89
N ASP A 141 -14.65 13.71 11.50
CA ASP A 141 -15.41 14.70 12.25
C ASP A 141 -16.90 14.59 11.87
N ALA A 142 -17.68 13.93 12.72
CA ALA A 142 -19.02 13.50 12.33
C ALA A 142 -20.02 14.67 12.33
N ASP A 143 -19.90 15.60 13.27
CA ASP A 143 -20.76 16.78 13.40
C ASP A 143 -20.14 18.06 12.78
N ASN A 144 -18.90 17.97 12.30
CA ASN A 144 -18.19 19.02 11.56
C ASN A 144 -17.89 20.26 12.42
N ASP A 145 -17.57 20.05 13.69
CA ASP A 145 -17.23 21.13 14.63
C ASP A 145 -15.70 21.36 14.78
N GLY A 146 -14.91 20.52 14.12
CA GLY A 146 -13.45 20.54 14.09
C GLY A 146 -12.78 19.95 15.33
N LYS A 147 -13.50 19.21 16.19
CA LYS A 147 -13.02 18.74 17.48
C LYS A 147 -13.44 17.30 17.76
N TYR A 148 -12.53 16.52 18.33
CA TYR A 148 -12.78 15.18 18.81
C TYR A 148 -13.53 15.22 20.15
N THR A 149 -14.85 15.44 20.10
CA THR A 149 -15.69 15.62 21.31
C THR A 149 -17.08 15.00 21.23
N PHE A 150 -17.48 14.49 20.07
CA PHE A 150 -18.80 13.95 19.82
C PHE A 150 -18.75 12.43 19.66
N GLY A 151 -19.72 11.70 20.21
CA GLY A 151 -19.68 10.23 20.33
C GLY A 151 -19.57 9.43 19.01
N THR A 152 -19.71 10.11 17.87
CA THR A 152 -19.50 9.49 16.55
C THR A 152 -18.18 9.88 15.88
N ASP A 153 -17.42 10.82 16.45
CA ASP A 153 -16.11 11.22 15.94
C ASP A 153 -15.13 10.07 16.02
N LYS A 154 -14.26 10.00 15.02
CA LYS A 154 -13.21 9.00 14.88
C LYS A 154 -11.97 9.66 14.35
N SER A 155 -10.82 9.37 14.94
CA SER A 155 -9.54 9.84 14.46
C SER A 155 -8.56 8.68 14.30
N ALA A 156 -7.85 8.67 13.17
CA ALA A 156 -6.71 7.79 12.95
C ALA A 156 -5.44 8.34 13.61
N PHE A 157 -5.52 9.51 14.26
CA PHE A 157 -4.39 10.18 14.92
C PHE A 157 -4.85 10.90 16.20
N VAL A 158 -5.08 10.13 17.27
CA VAL A 158 -5.45 10.67 18.58
C VAL A 158 -5.03 9.70 19.69
N HIS A 159 -4.43 10.23 20.74
CA HIS A 159 -4.11 9.48 21.94
C HIS A 159 -5.28 9.54 22.92
N ASP A 160 -6.17 8.56 22.83
CA ASP A 160 -7.30 8.36 23.75
C ASP A 160 -7.18 6.99 24.45
N ARG A 161 -7.50 5.91 23.73
CA ARG A 161 -7.55 4.53 24.25
C ARG A 161 -6.65 3.57 23.46
N ALA A 162 -6.29 3.95 22.23
CA ALA A 162 -5.28 3.26 21.44
C ALA A 162 -3.97 3.19 22.24
N ARG A 163 -3.39 1.99 22.31
CA ARG A 163 -2.10 1.75 22.95
C ARG A 163 -1.00 1.80 21.90
N SER A 164 0.13 2.36 22.31
CA SER A 164 1.33 2.43 21.48
C SER A 164 1.83 1.05 21.09
N GLY A 165 2.10 0.88 19.80
CA GLY A 165 2.42 -0.36 19.13
C GLY A 165 1.20 -1.08 18.55
N GLU A 166 0.01 -0.99 19.14
CA GLU A 166 -1.07 -1.94 18.82
C GLU A 166 -1.86 -1.58 17.53
N TYR A 167 -2.02 -0.28 17.22
CA TYR A 167 -2.96 0.19 16.18
C TYR A 167 -2.24 0.99 15.10
N ILE A 168 -1.60 0.28 14.18
CA ILE A 168 -0.72 0.86 13.17
C ILE A 168 -1.40 0.95 11.81
N ASN A 169 -1.23 2.10 11.17
CA ASN A 169 -1.65 2.36 9.81
C ASN A 169 -0.42 2.43 8.89
N TYR A 170 -0.38 1.55 7.89
CA TYR A 170 0.69 1.46 6.90
C TYR A 170 0.35 2.31 5.68
N VAL A 171 1.27 3.18 5.26
CA VAL A 171 1.05 4.16 4.20
C VAL A 171 1.73 3.72 2.92
N PHE A 172 0.99 3.79 1.83
CA PHE A 172 1.44 3.44 0.50
C PHE A 172 1.19 4.57 -0.48
N LYS A 173 2.00 4.61 -1.54
CA LYS A 173 1.88 5.55 -2.65
C LYS A 173 1.66 4.82 -3.96
N THR A 174 0.80 5.34 -4.82
CA THR A 174 0.57 4.77 -6.15
C THR A 174 1.86 4.78 -6.99
N VAL A 175 2.15 3.66 -7.64
CA VAL A 175 3.29 3.54 -8.56
C VAL A 175 2.80 3.65 -9.99
N SER A 176 3.28 4.68 -10.72
CA SER A 176 3.07 4.74 -12.16
C SER A 176 4.01 3.75 -12.83
N VAL A 177 3.50 2.60 -13.25
CA VAL A 177 4.27 1.68 -14.07
C VAL A 177 4.37 2.26 -15.48
N PRO A 178 5.57 2.43 -16.06
CA PRO A 178 5.70 2.82 -17.45
C PRO A 178 4.91 1.82 -18.31
N GLU A 179 4.18 2.32 -19.31
CA GLU A 179 3.38 1.49 -20.20
C GLU A 179 4.19 0.28 -20.70
N PRO A 180 3.60 -0.93 -20.78
CA PRO A 180 4.34 -2.13 -21.13
C PRO A 180 5.10 -1.92 -22.44
N SER A 181 6.42 -2.07 -22.42
CA SER A 181 7.29 -2.05 -23.61
C SER A 181 6.86 -3.07 -24.67
N THR A 182 5.95 -3.99 -24.31
CA THR A 182 5.18 -4.84 -25.21
C THR A 182 4.55 -4.06 -26.36
N PHE A 183 3.98 -2.86 -26.13
CA PHE A 183 3.44 -2.03 -27.22
C PHE A 183 4.53 -1.55 -28.17
N ALA A 184 5.67 -1.11 -27.64
CA ALA A 184 6.81 -0.71 -28.45
C ALA A 184 7.36 -1.88 -29.28
N ILE A 185 7.44 -3.08 -28.68
CA ILE A 185 7.85 -4.31 -29.37
C ILE A 185 6.84 -4.72 -30.44
N PHE A 186 5.54 -4.60 -30.15
CA PHE A 186 4.46 -4.91 -31.09
C PHE A 186 4.48 -3.96 -32.29
N LEU A 187 4.67 -2.65 -32.05
CA LEU A 187 4.85 -1.64 -33.09
C LEU A 187 6.10 -1.90 -33.92
N LEU A 188 7.23 -2.23 -33.30
CA LEU A 188 8.46 -2.61 -34.00
C LEU A 188 8.25 -3.85 -34.89
N ALA A 189 7.52 -4.84 -34.41
CA ALA A 189 7.19 -6.03 -35.20
C ALA A 189 6.31 -5.68 -36.40
N LEU A 190 5.29 -4.84 -36.22
CA LEU A 190 4.41 -4.36 -37.30
C LEU A 190 5.19 -3.53 -38.33
N CYS A 191 6.05 -2.61 -37.89
CA CYS A 191 6.91 -1.82 -38.76
C CYS A 191 7.87 -2.71 -39.57
N GLY A 192 8.45 -3.75 -38.94
CA GLY A 192 9.29 -4.73 -39.62
C GLY A 192 8.53 -5.55 -40.66
N LEU A 193 7.26 -5.89 -40.39
CA LEU A 193 6.38 -6.59 -41.33
C LEU A 193 6.00 -5.69 -42.52
N GLY A 194 5.66 -4.43 -42.26
CA GLY A 194 5.34 -3.43 -43.27
C GLY A 194 6.53 -3.12 -44.20
N ALA A 195 7.73 -2.96 -43.63
CA ALA A 195 8.96 -2.74 -44.41
C ALA A 195 9.27 -3.94 -45.33
N ARG A 196 8.91 -5.17 -44.94
CA ARG A 196 9.05 -6.36 -45.78
C ARG A 196 8.05 -6.37 -46.94
N LEU A 197 6.81 -5.90 -46.71
CA LEU A 197 5.80 -5.78 -47.76
C LEU A 197 6.18 -4.70 -48.79
N ALA A 198 6.73 -3.57 -48.35
CA ALA A 198 7.13 -2.47 -49.24
C ALA A 198 8.34 -2.80 -50.16
N LYS A 199 9.09 -3.87 -49.85
CA LYS A 199 10.27 -4.30 -50.63
C LYS A 199 9.94 -5.44 -51.61
N ARG A 200 8.69 -5.89 -51.66
CA ARG A 200 8.21 -6.95 -52.55
C ARG A 200 7.46 -6.33 -53.72
#